data_AF-A0A967I5M1-F1
#
_entry.id   AF-A0A967I5M1-F1
#
_cell.length_a   1.000
_cell.length_b   1.000
_cell.length_c   1.000
_cell.angle_alpha   90.00
_cell.angle_beta   90.00
_cell.angle_gamma   90.00
#
_symmetry.space_group_name_H-M   'P 1'
#
loop_
_entity.id
_entity.type
_entity.pdbx_description
1 polymer ?
#
loop_
_entity_poly.entity_id
_entity_poly.type
_entity_poly.pdbx_seq_one_letter_code
_entity_poly.pdbx_strand_id
1 'polypeptide(L)'
;MTKFTLKSTIGERGFTLVELLVYIAVVGVVMGAIYTMFYRQQDSFLVQERVALLQQNLRGAMTVLTNDIQMAGHYTCYEQRAIAMDWDGDAADESIRPILLGTGNSIVIIKVDAEAMRPLVAGEFANAGDPAKTITVDNSDLGFHAATNPYGVLIKSDLSRSEFFEVTAVGGGILTVLPAADSINDTRFVESYFAGATPEQSDLIAPVEIITYTRDGNDRLWRSGEVVAEHIKDFGLSYWVVDEVVGEEEVFVTAESAPGPGDKSDNKPWDERDVRRVTVSLAGEILVSPKLGNKQRTLSSTIKVRNLGMDVL
;
A
#
# COMPACT_ATOMS: atom_id res chain seq x y z
N MET A 1 -63.23 -65.26 -45.77
CA MET A 1 -62.57 -64.97 -44.49
C MET A 1 -61.07 -65.19 -44.66
N THR A 2 -60.31 -64.15 -44.38
CA THR A 2 -58.90 -63.93 -44.69
C THR A 2 -57.95 -64.73 -43.80
N LYS A 3 -56.97 -65.42 -44.40
CA LYS A 3 -55.82 -66.01 -43.69
C LYS A 3 -54.86 -64.89 -43.29
N PHE A 4 -54.68 -64.70 -41.98
CA PHE A 4 -53.60 -63.86 -41.43
C PHE A 4 -52.36 -64.73 -41.23
N THR A 5 -51.35 -64.53 -42.06
CA THR A 5 -50.03 -65.17 -41.93
C THR A 5 -49.14 -64.22 -41.13
N LEU A 6 -48.91 -64.52 -39.84
CA LEU A 6 -47.94 -63.80 -39.03
C LEU A 6 -46.53 -64.31 -39.35
N LYS A 7 -45.73 -63.49 -40.02
CA LYS A 7 -44.30 -63.72 -40.23
C LYS A 7 -43.56 -63.30 -38.95
N SER A 8 -43.21 -64.29 -38.12
CA SER A 8 -42.26 -64.09 -37.02
C SER A 8 -40.85 -64.01 -37.61
N THR A 9 -40.26 -62.81 -37.62
CA THR A 9 -38.84 -62.61 -37.87
C THR A 9 -38.25 -61.79 -36.75
N ILE A 10 -37.87 -62.44 -35.66
CA ILE A 10 -36.76 -62.00 -34.83
C ILE A 10 -35.95 -63.26 -34.53
N GLY A 11 -34.95 -63.53 -35.37
CA GLY A 11 -33.94 -64.52 -35.05
C GLY A 11 -33.03 -63.93 -33.99
N GLU A 12 -33.23 -64.31 -32.73
CA GLU A 12 -32.30 -64.01 -31.65
C GLU A 12 -31.01 -64.79 -31.88
N ARG A 13 -30.07 -64.17 -32.58
CA ARG A 13 -28.69 -64.66 -32.69
C ARG A 13 -27.98 -64.29 -31.38
N GLY A 14 -27.67 -65.30 -30.57
CA GLY A 14 -26.85 -65.13 -29.37
C GLY A 14 -25.45 -64.58 -29.71
N PHE A 15 -24.88 -63.81 -28.79
CA PHE A 15 -23.54 -63.23 -28.94
C PHE A 15 -22.47 -64.32 -29.02
N THR A 16 -21.52 -64.16 -29.95
CA THR A 16 -20.35 -65.02 -30.00
C THR A 16 -19.32 -64.58 -28.95
N LEU A 17 -18.58 -65.53 -28.37
CA LEU A 17 -17.57 -65.23 -27.33
C LEU A 17 -16.50 -64.26 -27.85
N VAL A 18 -16.13 -64.37 -29.13
CA VAL A 18 -15.15 -63.51 -29.79
C VAL A 18 -15.64 -62.06 -29.88
N GLU A 19 -16.92 -61.85 -30.19
CA GLU A 19 -17.53 -60.51 -30.30
C GLU A 19 -17.57 -59.79 -28.94
N LEU A 20 -17.84 -60.54 -27.86
CA LEU A 20 -17.75 -60.03 -26.49
C LEU A 20 -16.30 -59.63 -26.13
N LEU A 21 -15.32 -60.44 -26.52
CA LEU A 21 -13.90 -60.21 -26.21
C LEU A 21 -13.38 -58.95 -26.92
N VAL A 22 -13.74 -58.78 -28.20
CA VAL A 22 -13.42 -57.57 -28.96
C VAL A 22 -14.11 -56.34 -28.35
N TYR A 23 -15.36 -56.46 -27.91
CA TYR A 23 -16.10 -55.35 -27.29
C TYR A 23 -15.40 -54.86 -26.00
N ILE A 24 -15.05 -55.78 -25.10
CA ILE A 24 -14.35 -55.44 -23.85
C ILE A 24 -12.98 -54.81 -24.14
N ALA A 25 -12.25 -55.30 -25.14
CA ALA A 25 -10.97 -54.74 -25.54
C ALA A 25 -11.10 -53.30 -26.02
N VAL A 26 -12.08 -52.99 -26.89
CA VAL A 26 -12.31 -51.63 -27.39
C VAL A 26 -12.76 -50.71 -26.26
N VAL A 27 -13.71 -51.14 -25.42
CA VAL A 27 -14.18 -50.37 -24.26
C VAL A 27 -13.03 -50.09 -23.29
N GLY A 28 -12.14 -51.06 -23.04
CA GLY A 28 -10.97 -50.89 -22.19
C GLY A 28 -10.00 -49.80 -22.70
N VAL A 29 -9.71 -49.79 -24.00
CA VAL A 29 -8.88 -48.75 -24.63
C VAL A 29 -9.53 -47.37 -24.51
N VAL A 30 -10.83 -47.27 -24.80
CA VAL A 30 -11.58 -46.01 -24.69
C VAL A 30 -11.61 -45.50 -23.25
N MET A 31 -11.86 -46.38 -22.27
CA MET A 31 -11.83 -46.02 -20.85
C MET A 31 -10.45 -45.58 -20.38
N GLY A 32 -9.38 -46.23 -20.86
CA GLY A 32 -8.01 -45.79 -20.60
C GLY A 32 -7.74 -44.37 -21.08
N ALA A 33 -8.18 -44.03 -22.31
CA ALA A 33 -8.09 -42.69 -22.85
C ALA A 33 -8.88 -41.66 -22.01
N ILE A 34 -10.14 -41.95 -21.68
CA ILE A 34 -11.00 -41.08 -20.86
C ILE A 34 -10.38 -40.86 -19.48
N TYR A 35 -9.87 -41.92 -18.85
CA TYR A 35 -9.23 -41.81 -17.54
C TYR A 35 -8.03 -40.86 -17.56
N THR A 36 -7.16 -40.96 -18.58
CA THR A 36 -6.03 -40.04 -18.71
C THR A 36 -6.48 -38.59 -18.92
N MET A 37 -7.55 -38.37 -19.70
CA MET A 37 -8.11 -37.04 -19.90
C MET A 37 -8.68 -36.47 -18.59
N PHE A 38 -9.45 -37.28 -17.86
CA PHE A 38 -10.03 -36.91 -16.58
C PHE A 38 -8.95 -36.52 -15.55
N TYR A 39 -7.89 -37.32 -15.44
CA TYR A 39 -6.77 -37.03 -14.53
C TYR A 39 -6.10 -35.68 -14.86
N ARG A 40 -5.84 -35.42 -16.15
CA ARG A 40 -5.27 -34.13 -16.60
C ARG A 40 -6.21 -32.95 -16.32
N GLN A 41 -7.51 -33.19 -16.44
CA GLN A 41 -8.52 -32.17 -16.20
C GLN A 41 -8.59 -31.80 -14.72
N GLN A 42 -8.55 -32.79 -13.83
CA GLN A 42 -8.52 -32.56 -12.38
C GLN A 42 -7.27 -31.79 -11.92
N ASP A 43 -6.09 -32.18 -12.42
CA ASP A 43 -4.85 -31.43 -12.14
C ASP A 43 -4.95 -29.97 -12.62
N SER A 44 -5.52 -29.75 -13.80
CA SER A 44 -5.71 -28.40 -14.36
C SER A 44 -6.70 -27.56 -13.56
N PHE A 45 -7.78 -28.17 -13.06
CA PHE A 45 -8.74 -27.50 -12.20
C PHE A 45 -8.10 -27.03 -10.89
N LEU A 46 -7.32 -27.88 -10.23
CA LEU A 46 -6.60 -27.52 -9.00
C LEU A 46 -5.59 -26.39 -9.23
N VAL A 47 -4.92 -26.38 -10.38
CA VAL A 47 -4.01 -25.30 -10.78
C VAL A 47 -4.75 -23.98 -10.91
N GLN A 48 -5.88 -23.99 -11.60
CA GLN A 48 -6.68 -22.80 -11.84
C GLN A 48 -7.25 -22.23 -10.54
N GLU A 49 -7.73 -23.10 -9.65
CA GLU A 49 -8.24 -22.71 -8.33
C GLU A 49 -7.17 -22.01 -7.49
N ARG A 50 -5.97 -22.59 -7.36
CA ARG A 50 -4.86 -21.98 -6.59
C ARG A 50 -4.40 -20.65 -7.18
N VAL A 51 -4.33 -20.53 -8.51
CA VAL A 51 -3.96 -19.28 -9.17
C VAL A 51 -5.06 -18.22 -9.00
N ALA A 52 -6.34 -18.62 -9.02
CA ALA A 52 -7.44 -17.70 -8.78
C ALA A 52 -7.43 -17.16 -7.34
N LEU A 53 -7.16 -18.01 -6.35
CA LEU A 53 -6.98 -17.58 -4.96
C LEU A 53 -5.81 -16.60 -4.80
N LEU A 54 -4.66 -16.89 -5.40
CA LEU A 54 -3.51 -15.97 -5.41
C LEU A 54 -3.88 -14.60 -6.02
N GLN A 55 -4.58 -14.61 -7.16
CA GLN A 55 -5.03 -13.36 -7.81
C GLN A 55 -6.04 -12.58 -6.97
N GLN A 56 -6.95 -13.26 -6.28
CA GLN A 56 -7.92 -12.62 -5.38
C GLN A 56 -7.20 -11.97 -4.20
N ASN A 57 -6.24 -12.65 -3.58
CA ASN A 57 -5.43 -12.10 -2.49
C ASN A 57 -4.63 -10.88 -2.95
N LEU A 58 -3.97 -10.97 -4.12
CA LEU A 58 -3.23 -9.84 -4.71
C LEU A 58 -4.15 -8.64 -5.00
N ARG A 59 -5.35 -8.87 -5.53
CA ARG A 59 -6.33 -7.80 -5.77
C ARG A 59 -6.80 -7.16 -4.47
N GLY A 60 -7.08 -7.97 -3.44
CA GLY A 60 -7.47 -7.48 -2.12
C GLY A 60 -6.40 -6.56 -1.52
N ALA A 61 -5.16 -7.04 -1.46
CA ALA A 61 -4.03 -6.23 -0.99
C ALA A 61 -3.84 -4.95 -1.80
N MET A 62 -3.89 -5.05 -3.13
CA MET A 62 -3.69 -3.90 -4.01
C MET A 62 -4.78 -2.84 -3.83
N THR A 63 -6.05 -3.25 -3.60
CA THR A 63 -7.15 -2.30 -3.34
C THR A 63 -6.95 -1.54 -2.04
N VAL A 64 -6.61 -2.24 -0.94
CA VAL A 64 -6.39 -1.59 0.37
C VAL A 64 -5.21 -0.62 0.28
N LEU A 65 -4.09 -1.07 -0.28
CA LEU A 65 -2.90 -0.26 -0.41
C LEU A 65 -3.12 0.95 -1.34
N THR A 66 -3.77 0.75 -2.49
CA THR A 66 -4.10 1.85 -3.41
C THR A 66 -4.98 2.89 -2.73
N ASN A 67 -5.93 2.48 -1.89
CA ASN A 67 -6.78 3.39 -1.12
C ASN A 67 -5.96 4.18 -0.09
N ASP A 68 -5.08 3.50 0.66
CA ASP A 68 -4.21 4.16 1.64
C ASP A 68 -3.29 5.20 0.98
N ILE A 69 -2.70 4.88 -0.18
CA ILE A 69 -1.88 5.84 -0.96
C ILE A 69 -2.69 7.04 -1.43
N GLN A 70 -3.95 6.84 -1.87
CA GLN A 70 -4.79 7.95 -2.30
C GLN A 70 -5.16 8.90 -1.16
N MET A 71 -5.32 8.36 0.06
CA MET A 71 -5.58 9.17 1.25
C MET A 71 -4.32 9.88 1.77
N ALA A 72 -3.15 9.30 1.53
CA ALA A 72 -1.87 9.80 2.06
C ALA A 72 -1.47 11.19 1.57
N GLY A 73 -2.01 11.67 0.45
CA GLY A 73 -1.71 13.00 -0.12
C GLY A 73 -2.62 14.12 0.37
N HIS A 74 -3.58 13.86 1.26
CA HIS A 74 -4.49 14.87 1.76
C HIS A 74 -3.85 15.60 2.96
N TYR A 75 -3.59 16.90 2.85
CA TYR A 75 -2.95 17.80 3.84
C TYR A 75 -1.47 17.56 4.20
N THR A 76 -0.95 16.35 3.98
CA THR A 76 0.48 16.01 4.14
C THR A 76 1.36 16.64 3.07
N CYS A 77 0.78 16.99 1.91
CA CYS A 77 1.50 17.44 0.73
C CYS A 77 2.17 18.81 0.84
N TYR A 78 1.97 19.53 1.95
CA TYR A 78 2.53 20.87 2.13
C TYR A 78 3.81 20.88 2.97
N GLU A 79 4.17 19.76 3.60
CA GLU A 79 5.48 19.56 4.22
C GLU A 79 6.48 19.07 3.16
N GLN A 80 7.41 19.95 2.78
CA GLN A 80 8.35 19.71 1.68
C GLN A 80 9.76 19.30 2.17
N ARG A 81 9.98 19.30 3.48
CA ARG A 81 11.30 19.09 4.08
C ARG A 81 11.46 17.64 4.54
N ALA A 82 12.71 17.17 4.58
CA ALA A 82 13.04 15.97 5.33
C ALA A 82 13.11 16.33 6.81
N ILE A 83 12.44 15.55 7.65
CA ILE A 83 12.43 15.76 9.10
C ILE A 83 12.76 14.44 9.79
N ALA A 84 13.50 14.52 10.89
CA ALA A 84 13.95 13.36 11.66
C ALA A 84 12.89 12.94 12.69
N MET A 85 12.13 11.90 12.38
CA MET A 85 11.10 11.32 13.26
C MET A 85 11.24 9.81 13.23
N ASP A 86 10.72 9.13 14.24
CA ASP A 86 10.52 7.68 14.18
C ASP A 86 9.34 7.39 13.25
N TRP A 87 9.62 7.06 11.98
CA TRP A 87 8.59 6.90 10.96
C TRP A 87 7.97 5.52 10.91
N ASP A 88 8.67 4.48 11.38
CA ASP A 88 8.18 3.11 11.31
C ASP A 88 7.87 2.48 12.68
N GLY A 89 8.13 3.22 13.77
CA GLY A 89 7.84 2.85 15.15
C GLY A 89 8.90 1.96 15.78
N ASP A 90 10.10 1.87 15.20
CA ASP A 90 11.22 1.06 15.71
C ASP A 90 12.06 1.76 16.78
N ALA A 91 11.68 2.99 17.16
CA ALA A 91 12.35 3.88 18.09
C ALA A 91 13.73 4.38 17.63
N ALA A 92 14.02 4.35 16.33
CA ALA A 92 15.13 5.06 15.71
C ALA A 92 14.63 6.26 14.90
N ASP A 93 15.29 7.41 15.06
CA ASP A 93 14.96 8.59 14.26
C ASP A 93 15.46 8.41 12.81
N GLU A 94 14.57 8.59 11.82
CA GLU A 94 14.97 8.66 10.42
C GLU A 94 14.71 10.04 9.81
N SER A 95 15.76 10.63 9.21
CA SER A 95 15.70 11.92 8.54
C SER A 95 15.19 11.78 7.11
N ILE A 96 13.90 11.55 6.96
CA ILE A 96 13.29 11.18 5.68
C ILE A 96 12.13 12.13 5.31
N ARG A 97 11.80 12.23 4.01
CA ARG A 97 10.66 13.00 3.51
C ARG A 97 9.35 12.21 3.69
N PRO A 98 8.34 12.79 4.36
CA PRO A 98 7.22 12.01 4.86
C PRO A 98 5.99 12.07 3.97
N ILE A 99 5.90 11.24 2.94
CA ILE A 99 4.59 10.95 2.35
C ILE A 99 4.45 9.47 1.96
N LEU A 100 5.47 8.89 1.33
CA LEU A 100 5.50 7.48 0.97
C LEU A 100 6.95 6.99 1.00
N LEU A 101 7.22 5.92 1.75
CA LEU A 101 8.55 5.32 1.84
C LEU A 101 8.51 3.89 1.36
N GLY A 102 9.59 3.44 0.71
CA GLY A 102 9.84 2.05 0.38
C GLY A 102 11.24 1.69 0.85
N THR A 103 11.35 1.18 2.07
CA THR A 103 12.55 0.44 2.50
C THR A 103 12.38 -0.99 2.01
N GLY A 104 13.45 -1.69 1.62
CA GLY A 104 13.37 -2.90 0.78
C GLY A 104 12.33 -3.98 1.16
N ASN A 105 11.84 -4.00 2.40
CA ASN A 105 10.76 -4.88 2.86
C ASN A 105 9.54 -4.17 3.49
N SER A 106 9.56 -2.83 3.60
CA SER A 106 8.51 -2.04 4.24
C SER A 106 8.11 -0.80 3.42
N ILE A 107 6.81 -0.51 3.40
CA ILE A 107 6.29 0.76 2.91
C ILE A 107 5.63 1.52 4.05
N VAL A 108 6.03 2.76 4.27
CA VAL A 108 5.39 3.65 5.25
C VAL A 108 4.48 4.62 4.50
N ILE A 109 3.23 4.71 4.94
CA ILE A 109 2.21 5.61 4.40
C ILE A 109 1.69 6.46 5.54
N ILE A 110 1.66 7.77 5.34
CA ILE A 110 1.21 8.72 6.36
C ILE A 110 -0.18 9.21 5.98
N LYS A 111 -1.12 9.08 6.91
CA LYS A 111 -2.52 9.47 6.70
C LYS A 111 -2.95 10.45 7.78
N VAL A 112 -3.47 11.60 7.37
CA VAL A 112 -4.11 12.53 8.31
C VAL A 112 -5.50 12.02 8.65
N ASP A 113 -5.83 11.99 9.94
CA ASP A 113 -7.19 11.72 10.38
C ASP A 113 -8.04 12.98 10.19
N ALA A 114 -8.82 13.01 9.10
CA ALA A 114 -9.68 14.12 8.76
C ALA A 114 -10.88 14.27 9.72
N GLU A 115 -11.28 13.22 10.44
CA GLU A 115 -12.43 13.28 11.35
C GLU A 115 -12.04 13.94 12.68
N ALA A 116 -10.79 13.76 13.12
CA ALA A 116 -10.23 14.36 14.32
C ALA A 116 -9.57 15.74 14.07
N MET A 117 -9.56 16.21 12.82
CA MET A 117 -9.04 17.53 12.48
C MET A 117 -9.91 18.64 13.08
N ARG A 118 -9.28 19.61 13.75
CA ARG A 118 -9.97 20.78 14.30
C ARG A 118 -9.17 22.08 14.13
N PRO A 119 -9.85 23.24 14.09
CA PRO A 119 -9.17 24.52 14.21
C PRO A 119 -8.60 24.72 15.62
N LEU A 120 -7.47 25.43 15.68
CA LEU A 120 -6.91 25.94 16.93
C LEU A 120 -7.88 26.95 17.55
N VAL A 121 -8.03 26.88 18.88
CA VAL A 121 -8.88 27.80 19.65
C VAL A 121 -8.07 28.84 20.42
N ALA A 122 -8.71 29.90 20.89
CA ALA A 122 -8.02 31.00 21.57
C ALA A 122 -7.16 30.51 22.75
N GLY A 123 -5.87 30.84 22.72
CA GLY A 123 -4.87 30.37 23.69
C GLY A 123 -4.05 29.18 23.21
N GLU A 124 -4.42 28.55 22.10
CA GLU A 124 -3.65 27.51 21.44
C GLU A 124 -2.76 28.08 20.34
N PHE A 125 -1.51 27.63 20.31
CA PHE A 125 -0.52 28.10 19.34
C PHE A 125 0.72 27.21 19.31
N ALA A 126 1.46 27.30 18.20
CA ALA A 126 2.85 26.88 18.10
C ALA A 126 3.65 28.07 17.57
N ASN A 127 4.70 28.49 18.26
CA ASN A 127 5.47 29.68 17.85
C ASN A 127 6.68 29.32 17.00
N ALA A 128 6.90 30.10 15.95
CA ALA A 128 8.12 30.02 15.16
C ALA A 128 9.35 30.23 16.03
N GLY A 129 10.34 29.34 15.91
CA GLY A 129 11.62 29.49 16.60
C GLY A 129 11.57 29.34 18.12
N ASP A 130 10.48 28.82 18.71
CA ASP A 130 10.47 28.43 20.12
C ASP A 130 11.57 27.40 20.39
N PRO A 131 12.60 27.70 21.22
CA PRO A 131 13.67 26.76 21.51
C PRO A 131 13.18 25.53 22.28
N ALA A 132 12.04 25.64 22.98
CA ALA A 132 11.45 24.52 23.70
C ALA A 132 10.59 23.62 22.78
N LYS A 133 10.35 24.04 21.52
CA LYS A 133 9.57 23.31 20.51
C LYS A 133 8.29 22.76 21.14
N THR A 134 7.47 23.65 21.67
CA THR A 134 6.22 23.29 22.32
C THR A 134 5.02 23.70 21.48
N ILE A 135 3.97 22.89 21.55
CA ILE A 135 2.65 23.22 21.04
C ILE A 135 1.76 23.38 22.27
N THR A 136 1.19 24.57 22.45
CA THR A 136 0.19 24.80 23.49
C THR A 136 -1.18 24.48 22.92
N VAL A 137 -1.80 23.40 23.36
CA VAL A 137 -3.13 22.95 22.91
C VAL A 137 -3.88 22.26 24.05
N ASP A 138 -5.19 22.45 24.08
CA ASP A 138 -6.07 21.60 24.86
C ASP A 138 -6.11 20.20 24.23
N ASN A 139 -5.44 19.28 24.90
CA ASN A 139 -5.30 17.90 24.44
C ASN A 139 -6.45 16.98 24.90
N SER A 140 -7.48 17.51 25.56
CA SER A 140 -8.62 16.70 26.01
C SER A 140 -9.39 16.05 24.87
N ASP A 141 -9.51 16.74 23.73
CA ASP A 141 -10.26 16.26 22.56
C ASP A 141 -9.37 15.61 21.48
N LEU A 142 -8.07 15.92 21.46
CA LEU A 142 -7.14 15.46 20.42
C LEU A 142 -6.44 14.13 20.75
N GLY A 143 -6.36 13.79 22.03
CA GLY A 143 -5.87 12.48 22.48
C GLY A 143 -4.39 12.20 22.15
N PHE A 144 -3.57 13.23 21.93
CA PHE A 144 -2.14 13.05 21.71
C PHE A 144 -1.48 12.45 22.96
N HIS A 145 -0.62 11.47 22.77
CA HIS A 145 0.08 10.83 23.88
C HIS A 145 1.35 10.15 23.37
N ALA A 146 2.46 10.40 24.05
CA ALA A 146 3.79 9.99 23.61
C ALA A 146 3.94 8.48 23.33
N ALA A 147 3.18 7.65 24.05
CA ALA A 147 3.28 6.19 23.92
C ALA A 147 2.22 5.54 23.02
N THR A 148 1.14 6.24 22.65
CA THR A 148 -0.02 5.61 21.98
C THR A 148 -0.49 6.35 20.73
N ASN A 149 -0.36 7.67 20.70
CA ASN A 149 -0.67 8.49 19.54
C ASN A 149 0.25 9.72 19.51
N PRO A 150 1.54 9.54 19.16
CA PRO A 150 2.51 10.62 19.23
C PRO A 150 2.45 11.53 18.00
N TYR A 151 1.93 11.10 16.85
CA TYR A 151 2.08 11.85 15.60
C TYR A 151 0.92 12.80 15.32
N GLY A 152 1.25 14.00 14.87
CA GLY A 152 0.28 14.99 14.43
C GLY A 152 0.82 15.90 13.34
N VAL A 153 -0.07 16.70 12.78
CA VAL A 153 0.24 17.70 11.77
C VAL A 153 -0.45 19.03 12.11
N LEU A 154 0.27 20.13 11.94
CA LEU A 154 -0.27 21.48 11.92
C LEU A 154 -0.41 21.94 10.47
N ILE A 155 -1.49 22.62 10.15
CA ILE A 155 -1.78 23.06 8.79
C ILE A 155 -2.22 24.52 8.84
N LYS A 156 -1.68 25.33 7.94
CA LYS A 156 -2.11 26.72 7.81
C LYS A 156 -3.53 26.83 7.29
N SER A 157 -4.28 27.83 7.77
CA SER A 157 -5.65 28.10 7.29
C SER A 157 -5.71 28.37 5.78
N ASP A 158 -4.62 28.88 5.19
CA ASP A 158 -4.49 29.14 3.75
C ASP A 158 -3.97 27.94 2.94
N LEU A 159 -3.72 26.80 3.59
CA LEU A 159 -3.12 25.60 3.01
C LEU A 159 -1.79 25.86 2.30
N SER A 160 -1.05 26.91 2.68
CA SER A 160 0.27 27.19 2.11
C SER A 160 1.36 26.27 2.64
N ARG A 161 1.22 25.83 3.91
CA ARG A 161 2.16 24.95 4.61
C ARG A 161 1.46 24.01 5.56
N SER A 162 2.09 22.86 5.77
CA SER A 162 1.80 21.96 6.87
C SER A 162 3.11 21.48 7.49
N GLU A 163 3.05 21.07 8.75
CA GLU A 163 4.21 20.67 9.51
C GLU A 163 3.88 19.51 10.45
N PHE A 164 4.65 18.43 10.33
CA PHE A 164 4.50 17.25 11.17
C PHE A 164 5.27 17.40 12.48
N PHE A 165 4.71 16.80 13.52
CA PHE A 165 5.31 16.75 14.84
C PHE A 165 5.09 15.38 15.49
N GLU A 166 6.01 15.03 16.38
CA GLU A 166 5.92 13.85 17.24
C GLU A 166 5.89 14.33 18.69
N VAL A 167 4.93 13.86 19.48
CA VAL A 167 4.74 14.25 20.87
C VAL A 167 5.60 13.35 21.77
N THR A 168 6.46 13.97 22.58
CA THR A 168 7.34 13.26 23.53
C THR A 168 6.82 13.34 24.96
N ALA A 169 6.10 14.40 25.30
CA ALA A 169 5.47 14.57 26.60
C ALA A 169 4.22 15.44 26.50
N VAL A 170 3.28 15.20 27.42
CA VAL A 170 2.06 15.97 27.58
C VAL A 170 1.97 16.43 29.02
N GLY A 171 1.85 17.74 29.25
CA GLY A 171 1.74 18.30 30.59
C GLY A 171 1.04 19.65 30.61
N GLY A 172 0.00 19.80 31.43
CA GLY A 172 -0.66 21.09 31.68
C GLY A 172 -1.25 21.79 30.46
N GLY A 173 -1.68 21.06 29.42
CA GLY A 173 -2.17 21.64 28.15
C GLY A 173 -1.04 22.03 27.18
N ILE A 174 0.17 21.54 27.40
CA ILE A 174 1.32 21.73 26.52
C ILE A 174 1.77 20.36 26.03
N LEU A 175 1.92 20.24 24.71
CA LEU A 175 2.61 19.14 24.06
C LEU A 175 4.05 19.56 23.87
N THR A 176 4.97 18.77 24.42
CA THR A 176 6.38 18.86 24.07
C THR A 176 6.61 17.96 22.87
N VAL A 177 7.20 18.49 21.80
CA VAL A 177 7.41 17.72 20.57
C VAL A 177 8.90 17.42 20.32
N LEU A 178 9.18 16.34 19.59
CA LEU A 178 10.52 15.92 19.18
C LEU A 178 11.01 16.84 18.03
N PRO A 179 12.31 17.21 18.01
CA PRO A 179 13.44 16.60 18.70
C PRO A 179 13.63 17.09 20.14
N ALA A 180 13.95 16.16 21.05
CA ALA A 180 14.48 16.51 22.36
C ALA A 180 15.94 16.96 22.21
N ALA A 181 16.17 18.27 22.24
CA ALA A 181 17.44 18.96 22.53
C ALA A 181 18.75 18.67 21.72
N ASP A 182 18.84 17.69 20.81
CA ASP A 182 20.16 17.30 20.24
C ASP A 182 20.27 17.12 18.70
N SER A 183 19.34 17.63 17.88
CA SER A 183 19.56 17.66 16.42
C SER A 183 20.02 19.04 15.95
N ILE A 184 21.31 19.15 15.62
CA ILE A 184 22.06 20.38 15.27
C ILE A 184 21.50 21.15 14.04
N ASN A 185 20.51 20.62 13.31
CA ASN A 185 19.92 21.26 12.13
C ASN A 185 18.37 21.33 12.16
N ASP A 186 17.74 21.29 13.34
CA ASP A 186 16.28 21.33 13.43
C ASP A 186 15.69 22.70 13.05
N THR A 187 14.87 22.67 12.00
CA THR A 187 14.19 23.85 11.46
C THR A 187 12.69 23.82 11.71
N ARG A 188 12.18 22.92 12.57
CA ARG A 188 10.75 22.84 12.83
C ARG A 188 10.18 24.10 13.48
N PHE A 189 8.90 24.37 13.26
CA PHE A 189 8.19 25.62 13.48
C PHE A 189 8.93 26.78 12.82
N VAL A 190 9.02 26.74 11.49
CA VAL A 190 9.51 27.89 10.69
C VAL A 190 8.52 29.05 10.79
N GLU A 191 7.23 28.72 10.84
CA GLU A 191 6.13 29.68 10.95
C GLU A 191 5.34 29.42 12.22
N SER A 192 4.75 30.47 12.77
CA SER A 192 3.89 30.37 13.96
C SER A 192 2.48 29.96 13.55
N TYR A 193 1.89 28.97 14.21
CA TYR A 193 0.50 28.56 14.03
C TYR A 193 -0.37 29.13 15.15
N PHE A 194 -1.53 29.69 14.81
CA PHE A 194 -2.39 30.36 15.78
C PHE A 194 -3.89 30.23 15.49
N ALA A 195 -4.69 30.40 16.53
CA ALA A 195 -6.13 30.55 16.41
C ALA A 195 -6.50 31.90 15.77
N GLY A 196 -7.35 31.85 14.76
CA GLY A 196 -7.88 33.01 14.05
C GLY A 196 -9.05 33.67 14.78
N ALA A 197 -9.55 34.78 14.23
CA ALA A 197 -10.73 35.46 14.77
C ALA A 197 -12.03 34.65 14.54
N THR A 198 -12.05 33.79 13.52
CA THR A 198 -13.11 32.82 13.23
C THR A 198 -12.50 31.42 13.03
N PRO A 199 -13.30 30.35 13.17
CA PRO A 199 -12.82 28.98 12.93
C PRO A 199 -12.22 28.77 11.52
N GLU A 200 -12.74 29.47 10.52
CA GLU A 200 -12.28 29.39 9.12
C GLU A 200 -10.94 30.09 8.87
N GLN A 201 -10.57 31.03 9.73
CA GLN A 201 -9.29 31.75 9.68
C GLN A 201 -8.26 31.18 10.66
N SER A 202 -8.63 30.10 11.36
CA SER A 202 -7.76 29.46 12.35
C SER A 202 -6.93 28.39 11.67
N ASP A 203 -5.67 28.30 12.07
CA ASP A 203 -4.82 27.19 11.66
C ASP A 203 -5.40 25.88 12.23
N LEU A 204 -5.14 24.77 11.55
CA LEU A 204 -5.71 23.46 11.85
C LEU A 204 -4.67 22.57 12.54
N ILE A 205 -5.14 21.71 13.42
CA ILE A 205 -4.38 20.61 14.00
C ILE A 205 -5.13 19.31 13.76
N ALA A 206 -4.39 18.27 13.39
CA ALA A 206 -4.96 16.93 13.20
C ALA A 206 -3.98 15.85 13.68
N PRO A 207 -4.49 14.76 14.28
CA PRO A 207 -3.67 13.58 14.51
C PRO A 207 -3.37 12.87 13.19
N VAL A 208 -2.26 12.14 13.19
CA VAL A 208 -1.75 11.44 12.02
C VAL A 208 -1.60 9.96 12.34
N GLU A 209 -2.14 9.13 11.46
CA GLU A 209 -1.98 7.68 11.49
C GLU A 209 -0.84 7.29 10.55
N ILE A 210 0.16 6.60 11.09
CA ILE A 210 1.22 5.99 10.29
C ILE A 210 0.82 4.54 9.99
N ILE A 211 0.75 4.22 8.71
CA ILE A 211 0.43 2.89 8.20
C ILE A 211 1.70 2.28 7.63
N THR A 212 2.27 1.33 8.35
CA THR A 212 3.44 0.57 7.89
C THR A 212 3.00 -0.75 7.28
N TYR A 213 3.31 -0.93 6.00
CA TYR A 213 3.24 -2.20 5.31
C TYR A 213 4.58 -2.92 5.44
N THR A 214 4.58 -4.15 5.91
CA THR A 214 5.83 -4.93 6.01
C THR A 214 5.62 -6.33 5.49
N ARG A 215 6.56 -6.80 4.71
CA ARG A 215 6.63 -8.19 4.29
C ARG A 215 7.37 -9.00 5.36
N ASP A 216 6.79 -10.10 5.82
CA ASP A 216 7.46 -11.06 6.71
C ASP A 216 8.16 -12.18 5.92
N GLY A 217 9.11 -12.89 6.55
CA GLY A 217 9.81 -14.04 5.99
C GLY A 217 8.89 -15.22 5.62
N ASN A 218 7.64 -15.23 6.09
CA ASN A 218 6.62 -16.22 5.76
C ASN A 218 5.76 -15.86 4.51
N ASP A 219 6.24 -14.95 3.65
CA ASP A 219 5.51 -14.49 2.45
C ASP A 219 4.14 -13.84 2.79
N ARG A 220 4.02 -13.21 3.96
CA ARG A 220 2.83 -12.46 4.40
C ARG A 220 3.08 -10.96 4.33
N LEU A 221 2.07 -10.23 3.86
CA LEU A 221 2.05 -8.77 3.90
C LEU A 221 1.24 -8.33 5.12
N TRP A 222 1.91 -7.61 6.00
CA TRP A 222 1.34 -6.98 7.18
C TRP A 222 1.03 -5.52 6.90
N ARG A 223 -0.01 -4.98 7.52
CA ARG A 223 -0.37 -3.55 7.58
C ARG A 223 -0.62 -3.20 9.03
N SER A 224 0.25 -2.40 9.63
CA SER A 224 0.13 -1.91 11.02
C SER A 224 -0.35 -2.99 12.01
N GLY A 225 0.29 -4.17 11.95
CA GLY A 225 0.00 -5.32 12.84
C GLY A 225 -1.08 -6.32 12.36
N GLU A 226 -1.79 -6.06 11.25
CA GLU A 226 -2.77 -6.98 10.66
C GLU A 226 -2.27 -7.63 9.36
N VAL A 227 -2.58 -8.91 9.13
CA VAL A 227 -2.23 -9.60 7.88
C VAL A 227 -3.24 -9.26 6.77
N VAL A 228 -2.78 -8.58 5.74
CA VAL A 228 -3.61 -8.16 4.59
C VAL A 228 -3.61 -9.19 3.47
N ALA A 229 -2.48 -9.84 3.23
CA ALA A 229 -2.38 -10.89 2.22
C ALA A 229 -1.29 -11.91 2.53
N GLU A 230 -1.49 -13.11 1.99
CA GLU A 230 -0.52 -14.21 2.03
C GLU A 230 0.02 -14.50 0.63
N HIS A 231 1.11 -15.26 0.58
CA HIS A 231 1.79 -15.66 -0.65
C HIS A 231 2.35 -14.49 -1.45
N ILE A 232 2.72 -13.40 -0.78
CA ILE A 232 3.40 -12.27 -1.39
C ILE A 232 4.89 -12.61 -1.42
N LYS A 233 5.53 -12.51 -2.59
CA LYS A 233 6.96 -12.79 -2.83
C LYS A 233 7.81 -11.54 -3.05
N ASP A 234 7.19 -10.47 -3.55
CA ASP A 234 7.85 -9.20 -3.72
C ASP A 234 6.84 -8.06 -3.57
N PHE A 235 7.34 -6.92 -3.12
CA PHE A 235 6.55 -5.74 -2.86
C PHE A 235 7.41 -4.51 -3.08
N GLY A 236 6.95 -3.58 -3.92
CA GLY A 236 7.73 -2.41 -4.26
C GLY A 236 6.89 -1.22 -4.71
N LEU A 237 7.49 -0.04 -4.56
CA LEU A 237 6.95 1.25 -4.95
C LEU A 237 7.89 1.93 -5.94
N SER A 238 7.34 2.43 -7.03
CA SER A 238 8.06 3.27 -7.98
C SER A 238 7.30 4.56 -8.21
N TYR A 239 8.05 5.62 -8.51
CA TYR A 239 7.51 6.95 -8.76
C TYR A 239 7.82 7.33 -10.19
N TRP A 240 6.88 8.03 -10.81
CA TRP A 240 7.06 8.62 -12.12
C TRP A 240 7.31 10.10 -11.95
N VAL A 241 8.53 10.49 -12.28
CA VAL A 241 8.99 11.87 -12.25
C VAL A 241 8.97 12.41 -13.68
N VAL A 242 8.58 13.66 -13.85
CA VAL A 242 8.70 14.35 -15.14
C VAL A 242 10.02 15.10 -15.19
N ASP A 243 10.82 14.81 -16.21
CA ASP A 243 11.98 15.59 -16.63
C ASP A 243 11.59 16.42 -17.86
N GLU A 244 11.94 17.70 -17.89
CA GLU A 244 11.69 18.59 -19.02
C GLU A 244 12.39 18.16 -20.32
N VAL A 245 13.49 17.41 -20.24
CA VAL A 245 14.30 16.99 -21.39
C VAL A 245 13.99 15.56 -21.86
N VAL A 246 13.73 14.65 -20.92
CA VAL A 246 13.60 13.20 -21.19
C VAL A 246 12.15 12.72 -21.17
N GLY A 247 11.22 13.49 -20.58
CA GLY A 247 9.82 13.10 -20.38
C GLY A 247 9.60 12.36 -19.05
N GLU A 248 8.63 11.45 -19.00
CA GLU A 248 8.33 10.67 -17.78
C GLU A 248 9.40 9.57 -17.57
N GLU A 249 10.13 9.62 -16.45
CA GLU A 249 11.09 8.59 -16.02
C GLU A 249 10.56 7.85 -14.77
N GLU A 250 10.69 6.51 -14.78
CA GLU A 250 10.39 5.67 -13.62
C GLU A 250 11.62 5.63 -12.70
N VAL A 251 11.46 6.15 -11.48
CA VAL A 251 12.48 6.12 -10.43
C VAL A 251 12.10 5.04 -9.42
N PHE A 252 12.96 4.03 -9.31
CA PHE A 252 12.88 3.03 -8.25
C PHE A 252 13.45 3.63 -6.96
N VAL A 253 12.61 3.73 -5.93
CA VAL A 253 13.08 4.18 -4.61
C VAL A 253 13.62 2.96 -3.88
N THR A 254 14.93 2.96 -3.66
CA THR A 254 15.57 2.06 -2.70
C THR A 254 15.85 2.88 -1.46
N ALA A 255 15.07 2.66 -0.39
CA ALA A 255 15.27 2.93 1.05
C ALA A 255 15.91 4.24 1.58
N GLU A 256 16.63 5.03 0.79
CA GLU A 256 17.46 6.14 1.29
C GLU A 256 17.35 7.41 0.42
N SER A 257 16.60 7.32 -0.69
CA SER A 257 16.30 8.48 -1.52
C SER A 257 14.83 8.47 -1.91
N ALA A 258 13.97 9.03 -1.06
CA ALA A 258 12.75 9.64 -1.57
C ALA A 258 13.17 10.56 -2.73
N PRO A 259 12.49 10.53 -3.89
CA PRO A 259 12.83 11.46 -4.95
C PRO A 259 12.65 12.85 -4.34
N GLY A 260 13.73 13.59 -4.23
CA GLY A 260 13.73 15.01 -3.91
C GLY A 260 14.27 15.78 -5.11
N PRO A 261 14.03 17.09 -5.20
CA PRO A 261 14.88 17.93 -6.02
C PRO A 261 16.32 17.63 -5.60
N GLY A 262 17.16 17.29 -6.57
CA GLY A 262 18.58 17.11 -6.34
C GLY A 262 19.13 18.36 -5.66
N ASP A 263 20.14 18.18 -4.82
CA ASP A 263 20.93 19.27 -4.27
C ASP A 263 21.26 20.28 -5.39
N LYS A 264 20.85 21.55 -5.22
CA LYS A 264 21.17 22.63 -6.18
C LYS A 264 22.68 22.87 -6.28
N SER A 265 23.50 22.22 -5.45
CA SER A 265 24.96 22.33 -5.49
C SER A 265 25.62 21.72 -6.72
N ASP A 266 24.94 20.89 -7.52
CA ASP A 266 25.57 20.11 -8.60
C ASP A 266 25.46 20.75 -10.01
N ASN A 267 25.21 22.06 -10.11
CA ASN A 267 25.27 22.86 -11.35
C ASN A 267 24.56 22.22 -12.57
N LYS A 268 23.54 21.40 -12.30
CA LYS A 268 22.68 20.74 -13.28
C LYS A 268 21.60 21.74 -13.69
N PRO A 269 21.30 21.91 -15.00
CA PRO A 269 20.36 22.93 -15.47
C PRO A 269 18.87 22.66 -15.16
N TRP A 270 18.54 21.58 -14.45
CA TRP A 270 17.17 21.12 -14.23
C TRP A 270 16.79 21.23 -12.75
N ASP A 271 15.87 22.16 -12.48
CA ASP A 271 15.13 22.33 -11.23
C ASP A 271 13.82 21.51 -11.34
N GLU A 272 13.33 20.97 -10.22
CA GLU A 272 11.92 20.51 -10.05
C GLU A 272 11.53 19.15 -10.65
N ARG A 273 11.70 18.09 -9.85
CA ARG A 273 11.17 16.75 -10.12
C ARG A 273 9.71 16.65 -9.65
N ASP A 274 8.76 17.05 -10.48
CA ASP A 274 7.32 16.88 -10.20
C ASP A 274 6.93 15.38 -10.29
N VAL A 275 6.42 14.81 -9.19
CA VAL A 275 5.91 13.43 -9.14
C VAL A 275 4.44 13.41 -9.51
N ARG A 276 4.14 12.82 -10.67
CA ARG A 276 2.76 12.78 -11.20
C ARG A 276 2.05 11.45 -11.02
N ARG A 277 2.82 10.36 -10.83
CA ARG A 277 2.25 9.02 -10.65
C ARG A 277 3.08 8.20 -9.69
N VAL A 278 2.37 7.34 -8.96
CA VAL A 278 2.96 6.30 -8.13
C VAL A 278 2.50 4.96 -8.67
N THR A 279 3.45 4.06 -8.88
CA THR A 279 3.17 2.68 -9.25
C THR A 279 3.51 1.78 -8.09
N VAL A 280 2.52 0.98 -7.69
CA VAL A 280 2.71 -0.08 -6.70
C VAL A 280 2.79 -1.39 -7.44
N SER A 281 3.75 -2.22 -7.06
CA SER A 281 3.88 -3.58 -7.56
C SER A 281 3.80 -4.59 -6.42
N LEU A 282 2.99 -5.63 -6.63
CA LEU A 282 2.86 -6.79 -5.75
C LEU A 282 3.10 -8.04 -6.59
N ALA A 283 4.11 -8.83 -6.22
CA ALA A 283 4.31 -10.15 -6.79
C ALA A 283 3.93 -11.19 -5.76
N GLY A 284 3.14 -12.17 -6.16
CA GLY A 284 2.78 -13.32 -5.35
C GLY A 284 3.18 -14.63 -5.98
N GLU A 285 3.43 -15.64 -5.15
CA GLU A 285 3.86 -16.97 -5.58
C GLU A 285 3.14 -18.06 -4.77
N ILE A 286 2.50 -19.00 -5.47
CA ILE A 286 1.82 -20.13 -4.83
C ILE A 286 2.34 -21.45 -5.38
N LEU A 287 2.61 -22.40 -4.49
CA LEU A 287 2.89 -23.78 -4.87
C LEU A 287 1.59 -24.41 -5.37
N VAL A 288 1.57 -24.85 -6.62
CA VAL A 288 0.35 -25.41 -7.21
C VAL A 288 0.27 -26.92 -7.04
N SER A 289 1.37 -27.62 -7.30
CA SER A 289 1.51 -29.06 -7.10
C SER A 289 3.00 -29.40 -7.04
N PRO A 290 3.43 -30.41 -6.25
CA PRO A 290 4.82 -30.84 -6.19
C PRO A 290 5.42 -31.18 -7.57
N LYS A 291 4.59 -31.57 -8.55
CA LYS A 291 5.01 -31.89 -9.92
C LYS A 291 5.03 -30.69 -10.87
N LEU A 292 4.17 -29.69 -10.65
CA LEU A 292 4.03 -28.51 -11.53
C LEU A 292 4.80 -27.28 -11.03
N GLY A 293 5.35 -27.35 -9.83
CA GLY A 293 6.12 -26.27 -9.21
C GLY A 293 5.26 -25.08 -8.81
N ASN A 294 5.94 -23.95 -8.62
CA ASN A 294 5.32 -22.71 -8.19
C ASN A 294 4.78 -21.93 -9.39
N LYS A 295 3.71 -21.17 -9.15
CA LYS A 295 3.17 -20.20 -10.11
C LYS A 295 3.25 -18.80 -9.50
N GLN A 296 3.85 -17.90 -10.26
CA GLN A 296 3.99 -16.50 -9.91
C GLN A 296 2.95 -15.65 -10.65
N ARG A 297 2.44 -14.63 -9.97
CA ARG A 297 1.58 -13.60 -10.52
C ARG A 297 2.02 -12.25 -9.97
N THR A 298 2.18 -11.29 -10.87
CA THR A 298 2.49 -9.91 -10.51
C THR A 298 1.31 -9.04 -10.89
N LEU A 299 0.95 -8.14 -9.99
CA LEU A 299 -0.05 -7.11 -10.20
C LEU A 299 0.63 -5.76 -9.97
N SER A 300 0.47 -4.84 -10.91
CA SER A 300 0.87 -3.45 -10.73
C SER A 300 -0.32 -2.53 -10.90
N SER A 301 -0.36 -1.47 -10.10
CA SER A 301 -1.37 -0.43 -10.15
C SER A 301 -0.67 0.91 -10.21
N THR A 302 -1.01 1.72 -11.20
CA THR A 302 -0.49 3.09 -11.34
C THR A 302 -1.57 4.08 -10.95
N ILE A 303 -1.28 4.86 -9.93
CA ILE A 303 -2.16 5.86 -9.36
C ILE A 303 -1.63 7.22 -9.80
N LYS A 304 -2.50 8.03 -10.41
CA LYS A 304 -2.18 9.44 -10.66
C LYS A 304 -2.33 10.19 -9.35
N VAL A 305 -1.27 10.87 -8.96
CA VAL A 305 -1.27 11.74 -7.79
C VAL A 305 -1.11 13.17 -8.29
N ARG A 306 -1.92 14.09 -7.74
CA ARG A 306 -1.86 15.49 -8.16
C ARG A 306 -1.04 16.37 -7.24
N ASN A 307 -0.82 15.95 -5.98
CA ASN A 307 -0.12 16.72 -4.95
C ASN A 307 0.53 15.74 -3.96
N LEU A 308 1.65 15.12 -4.32
CA LEU A 308 2.53 14.45 -3.33
C LEU A 308 3.63 15.40 -2.84
N GLY A 309 3.35 16.71 -2.78
CA GLY A 309 4.24 17.69 -2.14
C GLY A 309 5.64 17.82 -2.73
N MET A 310 5.80 17.51 -4.02
CA MET A 310 7.08 17.60 -4.72
C MET A 310 7.13 18.65 -5.84
N ASP A 311 6.07 19.44 -5.97
CA ASP A 311 6.07 20.64 -6.82
C ASP A 311 6.79 21.75 -6.04
N VAL A 312 7.91 22.23 -6.56
CA VAL A 312 8.54 23.43 -6.03
C VAL A 312 7.94 24.57 -6.86
N LEU A 313 7.31 25.53 -6.20
CA LEU A 313 6.97 26.82 -6.79
C LEU A 313 7.83 27.90 -6.12
#